data_AF-A0A522R147-F1
#
_entry.id   AF-A0A522R147-F1
#
_cell.length_a   1.000
_cell.length_b   1.000
_cell.length_c   1.000
_cell.angle_alpha   90.00
_cell.angle_beta   90.00
_cell.angle_gamma   90.00
#
_symmetry.space_group_name_H-M   'P 1'
#
loop_
_entity.id
_entity.type
_entity.pdbx_description
1 polymer ?
#
loop_
_entity_poly.entity_id
_entity_poly.type
_entity_poly.pdbx_seq_one_letter_code
_entity_poly.pdbx_strand_id
1 'polypeptide(L)'
;MPLPTDLPVNAVLPELGAALEGDGSAVLVAPPGAGKTTLVPLALLESGWIGKGRIVLLEPRRLAARAAARRMASLIGEEPGGTVGFAMR
;
A
#
# COMPACT_ATOMS: atom_id res chain seq x y z
N MET A 1 2.48 -4.77 -12.44
CA MET A 1 1.54 -5.93 -12.46
C MET A 1 0.15 -5.38 -12.25
N PRO A 2 -0.92 -5.87 -12.91
CA PRO A 2 -2.20 -5.18 -12.80
C PRO A 2 -2.77 -5.28 -11.39
N LEU A 3 -2.90 -4.14 -10.72
CA LEU A 3 -3.56 -4.02 -9.41
C LEU A 3 -5.09 -3.95 -9.58
N PRO A 4 -5.88 -4.32 -8.55
CA PRO A 4 -7.34 -4.18 -8.58
C PRO A 4 -7.78 -2.73 -8.81
N THR A 5 -8.64 -2.52 -9.81
CA THR A 5 -9.13 -1.19 -10.21
C THR A 5 -10.50 -0.84 -9.63
N ASP A 6 -11.18 -1.80 -8.99
CA ASP A 6 -12.53 -1.68 -8.45
C ASP A 6 -12.61 -1.11 -7.02
N LEU A 7 -11.47 -0.92 -6.36
CA LEU A 7 -11.43 -0.38 -5.00
C LEU A 7 -11.59 1.15 -4.96
N PRO A 8 -12.34 1.72 -3.98
CA PRO A 8 -12.58 3.17 -3.90
C PRO A 8 -11.32 4.04 -3.83
N VAL A 9 -10.21 3.52 -3.27
CA VAL A 9 -8.94 4.25 -3.19
C VAL A 9 -8.38 4.62 -4.55
N ASN A 10 -8.71 3.90 -5.63
CA ASN A 10 -8.16 4.16 -6.96
C ASN A 10 -8.41 5.61 -7.42
N ALA A 11 -9.56 6.19 -7.07
CA ALA A 11 -9.93 7.54 -7.46
C ALA A 11 -9.00 8.63 -6.87
N VAL A 12 -8.32 8.34 -5.76
CA VAL A 12 -7.48 9.31 -5.03
C VAL A 12 -5.98 9.03 -5.14
N LEU A 13 -5.57 7.95 -5.82
CA LEU A 13 -4.16 7.61 -6.00
C LEU A 13 -3.35 8.68 -6.76
N PRO A 14 -3.86 9.29 -7.86
CA PRO A 14 -3.11 10.32 -8.57
C PRO A 14 -2.84 11.55 -7.71
N GLU A 15 -3.85 12.02 -6.96
CA GLU A 15 -3.72 13.17 -6.06
C GLU A 15 -2.76 12.88 -4.90
N LEU A 16 -2.84 11.67 -4.33
CA LEU A 16 -1.91 11.23 -3.30
C LEU A 16 -0.46 11.20 -3.80
N GLY A 17 -0.23 10.69 -5.02
CA GLY A 17 1.10 10.67 -5.64
C GLY A 17 1.67 12.08 -5.80
N ALA A 18 0.87 13.00 -6.35
CA ALA A 18 1.29 14.40 -6.52
C ALA A 18 1.63 15.09 -5.20
N ALA A 19 0.84 14.87 -4.15
CA ALA A 19 1.11 15.42 -2.82
C ALA A 19 2.43 14.88 -2.23
N LEU A 20 2.71 13.60 -2.43
CA LEU A 20 3.95 12.96 -1.97
C LEU A 20 5.18 13.38 -2.79
N GLU A 21 5.05 13.62 -4.09
CA GLU A 21 6.11 14.14 -4.94
C GLU A 21 6.46 15.61 -4.61
N GLY A 22 5.45 16.42 -4.25
CA GLY A 22 5.63 17.81 -3.86
C GLY A 22 6.10 17.97 -2.41
N ASP A 23 5.15 17.90 -1.47
CA ASP A 23 5.38 18.23 -0.06
C ASP A 23 6.03 17.09 0.74
N GLY A 24 6.17 15.90 0.14
CA GLY A 24 6.76 14.72 0.78
C GLY A 24 5.87 14.07 1.84
N SER A 25 4.65 14.57 2.05
CA SER A 25 3.72 14.05 3.06
C SER A 25 2.27 14.27 2.64
N ALA A 26 1.37 13.38 3.09
CA ALA A 26 -0.05 13.46 2.79
C ALA A 26 -0.89 12.76 3.88
N VAL A 27 -2.14 13.19 4.03
CA VAL A 27 -3.14 12.52 4.86
C VAL A 27 -4.23 11.97 3.97
N LEU A 28 -4.35 10.65 3.94
CA LEU A 28 -5.39 9.96 3.19
C LEU A 28 -6.56 9.57 4.11
N VAL A 29 -7.75 10.10 3.82
CA VAL A 29 -9.00 9.70 4.46
C VAL A 29 -9.81 8.85 3.48
N ALA A 30 -10.17 7.63 3.89
CA ALA A 30 -10.98 6.73 3.08
C ALA A 30 -11.88 5.88 3.99
N PRO A 31 -13.08 5.48 3.52
CA PRO A 31 -13.99 4.66 4.31
C PRO A 31 -13.39 3.28 4.64
N PRO A 32 -13.90 2.58 5.67
CA PRO A 32 -13.54 1.18 5.93
C PRO A 32 -13.73 0.32 4.67
N GLY A 33 -12.80 -0.60 4.41
CA GLY A 33 -12.85 -1.45 3.22
C GLY A 33 -12.39 -0.79 1.91
N ALA A 34 -12.09 0.50 1.88
CA ALA A 34 -11.71 1.21 0.64
C ALA A 34 -10.39 0.76 -0.02
N GLY A 35 -9.59 -0.09 0.64
CA GLY A 35 -8.29 -0.54 0.14
C GLY A 35 -7.09 0.27 0.64
N LYS A 36 -7.26 1.21 1.57
CA LYS A 36 -6.18 2.10 2.07
C LYS A 36 -4.92 1.37 2.56
N THR A 37 -5.08 0.23 3.25
CA THR A 37 -3.97 -0.51 3.85
C THR A 37 -3.31 -1.48 2.86
N THR A 38 -4.02 -1.87 1.80
CA THR A 38 -3.60 -2.96 0.92
C THR A 38 -3.25 -2.49 -0.49
N LEU A 39 -3.99 -1.53 -1.05
CA LEU A 39 -3.77 -1.08 -2.43
C LEU A 39 -2.79 0.10 -2.48
N VAL A 40 -2.92 1.05 -1.55
CA VAL A 40 -2.08 2.28 -1.56
C VAL A 40 -0.58 1.97 -1.53
N PRO A 41 -0.05 1.10 -0.65
CA PRO A 41 1.38 0.82 -0.64
C PRO A 41 1.86 0.21 -1.96
N LEU A 42 1.06 -0.68 -2.57
CA LEU A 42 1.39 -1.32 -3.85
C LEU A 42 1.38 -0.31 -5.00
N ALA A 43 0.37 0.56 -5.06
CA ALA A 43 0.32 1.61 -6.07
C ALA A 43 1.48 2.61 -5.94
N LEU A 44 1.85 2.98 -4.70
CA LEU A 44 3.00 3.86 -4.47
C LEU A 44 4.33 3.19 -4.83
N LEU A 45 4.47 1.88 -4.64
CA LEU A 45 5.63 1.11 -5.13
C LEU A 45 5.75 1.19 -6.66
N GLU A 46 4.63 1.14 -7.39
CA GLU A 46 4.63 1.25 -8.86
C GLU A 46 4.75 2.69 -9.39
N SER A 47 4.42 3.70 -8.57
CA SER A 47 4.41 5.12 -8.98
C SER A 47 5.79 5.71 -9.28
N GLY A 48 6.87 5.03 -8.89
CA GLY A 48 8.25 5.53 -9.06
C GLY A 48 8.68 6.59 -8.05
N TRP A 49 7.75 7.18 -7.26
CA TRP A 49 8.02 8.18 -6.22
C TRP A 49 9.15 7.78 -5.26
N ILE A 50 9.19 6.51 -4.85
CA ILE A 50 10.19 6.02 -3.89
C ILE A 50 11.54 5.65 -4.54
N GLY A 51 11.65 5.65 -5.86
CA GLY A 51 12.82 5.16 -6.58
C GLY A 51 13.25 3.75 -6.16
N LYS A 52 14.47 3.61 -5.63
CA LYS A 52 15.03 2.35 -5.10
C LYS A 52 14.75 2.14 -3.60
N GLY A 53 13.86 2.95 -3.02
CA GLY A 53 13.49 2.90 -1.62
C GLY A 53 12.58 1.72 -1.28
N ARG A 54 12.11 1.71 -0.03
CA ARG A 54 11.14 0.73 0.47
C ARG A 54 10.05 1.43 1.27
N ILE A 55 8.85 0.86 1.29
CA ILE A 55 7.75 1.34 2.12
C ILE A 55 7.74 0.56 3.44
N VAL A 56 7.64 1.28 4.56
CA VAL A 56 7.41 0.71 5.89
C VAL A 56 5.99 1.02 6.32
N LEU A 57 5.13 -0.01 6.34
CA LEU A 57 3.75 0.11 6.81
C LEU A 57 3.67 -0.28 8.28
N LEU A 58 3.28 0.67 9.13
CA LEU A 58 3.10 0.45 10.57
C LEU A 58 1.65 0.06 10.87
N GLU A 59 1.44 -1.08 11.54
CA GLU A 59 0.14 -1.51 12.07
C GLU A 59 0.34 -2.03 13.50
N PRO A 60 -0.35 -1.47 14.51
CA PRO A 60 -0.13 -1.82 15.92
C PRO A 60 -0.57 -3.25 16.26
N ARG A 61 -1.49 -3.83 15.49
CA ARG A 61 -2.05 -5.16 15.77
C ARG A 61 -1.36 -6.22 14.92
N ARG A 62 -0.66 -7.16 15.56
CA ARG A 62 0.03 -8.29 14.90
C ARG A 62 -0.84 -9.03 13.88
N LEU A 63 -2.10 -9.31 14.24
CA LEU A 63 -3.03 -10.00 13.35
C LEU A 63 -3.34 -9.18 12.10
N ALA A 64 -3.56 -7.87 12.26
CA ALA A 64 -3.83 -6.97 11.14
C ALA A 64 -2.60 -6.79 10.25
N ALA A 65 -1.40 -6.70 10.81
CA ALA A 65 -0.15 -6.63 10.05
C ALA A 65 0.04 -7.89 9.17
N ARG A 66 -0.15 -9.08 9.75
CA ARG A 66 -0.10 -10.35 9.00
C ARG A 66 -1.17 -10.43 7.92
N ALA A 67 -2.40 -10.04 8.23
CA ALA A 67 -3.51 -10.07 7.29
C ALA A 67 -3.29 -9.09 6.11
N ALA A 68 -2.78 -7.88 6.39
CA ALA A 68 -2.45 -6.90 5.38
C ALA A 68 -1.33 -7.41 4.45
N ALA A 69 -0.23 -7.93 4.99
CA ALA A 69 0.86 -8.46 4.19
C ALA A 69 0.44 -9.62 3.28
N ARG A 70 -0.34 -10.58 3.82
CA ARG A 70 -0.91 -11.67 3.01
C ARG A 70 -1.83 -11.18 1.92
N ARG A 71 -2.73 -10.25 2.24
CA ARG A 71 -3.64 -9.69 1.24
C ARG A 71 -2.86 -8.98 0.13
N MET A 72 -1.87 -8.15 0.49
CA MET A 72 -1.04 -7.44 -0.48
C MET A 72 -0.25 -8.38 -1.37
N ALA A 73 0.41 -9.41 -0.81
CA ALA A 73 1.11 -10.42 -1.59
C ALA A 73 0.16 -11.15 -2.57
N SER A 74 -1.02 -11.56 -2.09
CA SER A 74 -2.04 -12.19 -2.93
C SER A 74 -2.53 -11.28 -4.06
N LEU A 75 -2.66 -9.97 -3.84
CA LEU A 75 -3.07 -9.02 -4.89
C LEU A 75 -2.08 -8.92 -6.04
N ILE A 76 -0.81 -9.23 -5.79
CA ILE A 76 0.25 -9.29 -6.81
C ILE A 76 0.61 -10.73 -7.18
N GLY A 77 -0.15 -11.74 -6.76
CA GLY A 77 0.13 -13.13 -7.11
C GLY A 77 1.42 -13.70 -6.48
N GLU A 78 1.83 -13.16 -5.34
CA GLU A 78 2.99 -13.63 -4.55
C GLU A 78 2.56 -14.19 -3.18
N GLU A 79 3.51 -14.83 -2.50
CA GLU A 79 3.43 -15.14 -1.08
C GLU A 79 4.24 -14.12 -0.24
N PRO A 80 3.89 -13.90 1.04
CA PRO A 80 4.70 -13.07 1.91
C PRO A 80 6.16 -13.53 1.96
N GLY A 81 7.09 -12.59 1.82
CA GLY A 81 8.53 -12.85 1.71
C GLY A 81 9.12 -12.52 0.33
N GLY A 82 8.26 -12.30 -0.67
CA GLY A 82 8.63 -11.65 -1.94
C GLY A 82 8.71 -10.13 -1.79
N THR A 83 7.98 -9.42 -2.65
CA THR A 83 7.87 -7.94 -2.63
C THR A 83 7.30 -7.43 -1.31
N VAL A 84 6.38 -8.17 -0.71
CA VAL A 84 5.71 -7.82 0.54
C VAL A 84 6.12 -8.78 1.66
N GLY A 85 6.52 -8.24 2.80
CA GLY A 85 6.83 -9.01 4.00
C GLY A 85 6.31 -8.34 5.26
N PHE A 86 6.52 -8.98 6.41
CA PHE A 86 6.25 -8.40 7.72
C PHE A 86 7.28 -8.87 8.73
N ALA A 87 7.59 -8.02 9.71
CA ALA A 87 8.43 -8.34 10.85
C ALA A 87 7.70 -7.97 12.13
N MET A 88 7.88 -8.77 13.18
CA MET A 88 7.33 -8.52 14.51
C MET A 88 8.39 -8.83 15.56
N ARG A 89 8.35 -8.12 16.69
CA ARG A 89 9.14 -8.43 17.89
C ARG A 89 8.31 -9.23 18.86
#